data_AF-A0A517W684-F1
#
_entry.id   AF-A0A517W684-F1
#
_cell.length_a   1.000
_cell.length_b   1.000
_cell.length_c   1.000
_cell.angle_alpha   90.00
_cell.angle_beta   90.00
_cell.angle_gamma   90.00
#
_symmetry.space_group_name_H-M   'P 1'
#
loop_
_entity.id
_entity.type
_entity.pdbx_description
1 polymer ?
#
loop_
_entity_poly.entity_id
_entity_poly.type
_entity_poly.pdbx_seq_one_letter_code
_entity_poly.pdbx_strand_id
1 'polypeptide(L)'
;MPIKVHCKECDTTFSVKDEAAGKRVRCKGCGSPVKVPSGEKRKKRAATASKSADTDDFLASFDIDKIEDKEARICPRCGHDADEEDIECSNCGVNLTTGRLSEKTRKKRRRKGPAIEEFYSKSWGDAYTFLGNHKGLATKTFLYSFIASTLFFCAIFMMFWCHRTPPRAFWGFIAFVSIMAVPGWIWFIQTEVVRFALQKKDKLKRINFDFFLCSALGMKFIFWIVLFSLPAQAVFGTIGYYYITNGSIPIGAALIAVGFIPTFLMFPLAMPHMTVADSTPGWLVHKLGRVFLTLAKPALFWCFVFFVTTLPAIGCLAAIGAISGSDLDTFFSNVRYNSAVAADNDAKEWADENKIEDFVEGPMVGKKPVELQPKVLILPSILWLFACLFYAPTLIYNARVNGLLAVHCKPDLQLITKLEEVKYVSKAEREKTGPPTPRWQLSLVGIGIGVVVGIAMFFLIPLMPLLLLRVLLIIMGVAQIGCLFNVLAQIKQKEGLGFAILGFFVSIYAYVMGWIYAKKDKEIGGTMMLWTLFFIASTLTQIGLVYHAVSMMITEFNNNVNAQAPEDPAAEPAAAEAGEGPADPAVDAAPAEPAVP
;
A
#
# COMPACT_ATOMS: atom_id res chain seq x y z
N MET A 1 29.68 53.62 3.09
CA MET A 1 30.08 55.00 3.44
C MET A 1 30.24 55.09 4.96
N PRO A 2 31.44 55.44 5.46
CA PRO A 2 31.73 55.37 6.90
C PRO A 2 30.76 56.20 7.75
N ILE A 3 30.17 55.57 8.77
CA ILE A 3 29.17 56.16 9.66
C ILE A 3 29.91 56.96 10.74
N LYS A 4 29.65 58.27 10.83
CA LYS A 4 30.18 59.12 11.91
C LYS A 4 29.34 58.90 13.16
N VAL A 5 29.99 58.46 14.24
CA VAL A 5 29.34 58.16 15.53
C VAL A 5 29.93 59.08 16.59
N HIS A 6 29.06 59.61 17.44
CA HIS A 6 29.41 60.49 18.54
C HIS A 6 29.21 59.75 19.87
N CYS A 7 30.25 59.72 20.70
CA CYS A 7 30.19 59.10 22.01
C CYS A 7 29.60 60.08 23.04
N LYS A 8 28.49 59.71 23.68
CA LYS A 8 27.80 60.56 24.66
C LYS A 8 28.52 60.71 26.00
N GLU A 9 29.56 59.90 26.26
CA GLU A 9 30.26 59.90 27.55
C GLU A 9 31.55 60.72 27.54
N CYS A 10 32.24 60.82 26.40
CA CYS A 10 33.50 61.57 26.27
C CYS A 10 33.50 62.58 25.11
N ASP A 11 32.33 62.81 24.51
CA ASP A 11 32.05 63.75 23.42
C ASP A 11 32.87 63.57 22.13
N THR A 12 33.68 62.50 22.06
CA THR A 12 34.58 62.25 20.93
C THR A 12 33.80 61.70 19.73
N THR A 13 34.02 62.27 18.54
CA THR A 13 33.44 61.80 17.27
C THR A 13 34.44 60.93 16.51
N PHE A 14 33.99 59.76 16.04
CA PHE A 14 34.83 58.84 15.26
C PHE A 14 34.02 58.10 14.19
N SER A 15 34.69 57.71 13.11
CA SER A 15 34.06 57.02 11.98
C SER A 15 34.18 55.50 12.09
N VAL A 16 33.10 54.79 11.82
CA VAL A 16 33.01 53.32 11.87
C VAL A 16 32.55 52.78 10.51
N LYS A 17 33.07 51.60 10.12
CA LYS A 17 32.67 50.91 8.88
C LYS A 17 31.19 50.50 8.91
N ASP A 18 30.54 50.48 7.75
CA ASP A 18 29.11 50.20 7.57
C ASP A 18 28.67 48.85 8.16
N GLU A 19 29.54 47.83 8.17
CA GLU A 19 29.28 46.50 8.74
C GLU A 19 29.00 46.51 10.25
N ALA A 20 29.34 47.61 10.92
CA ALA A 20 29.06 47.85 12.33
C ALA A 20 27.72 48.56 12.57
N ALA A 21 26.97 48.91 11.52
CA ALA A 21 25.62 49.48 11.65
C ALA A 21 24.72 48.57 12.49
N GLY A 22 24.07 49.15 13.51
CA GLY A 22 23.22 48.41 14.46
C GLY A 22 23.97 47.62 15.56
N LYS A 23 25.29 47.47 15.47
CA LYS A 23 26.14 46.79 16.47
C LYS A 23 26.72 47.78 17.50
N ARG A 24 27.17 47.27 18.64
CA ARG A 24 27.88 48.06 19.67
C ARG A 24 29.38 47.99 19.41
N VAL A 25 30.02 49.15 19.32
CA VAL A 25 31.48 49.28 19.16
C VAL A 25 32.04 50.06 20.33
N ARG A 26 33.27 49.72 20.76
CA ARG A 26 33.92 50.47 21.85
C ARG A 26 34.39 51.83 21.35
N CYS A 27 34.15 52.87 22.15
CA CYS A 27 34.69 54.20 21.88
C CYS A 27 36.22 54.17 21.95
N LYS A 28 36.90 54.84 21.00
CA LYS A 28 38.36 54.98 21.01
C LYS A 28 38.90 55.92 22.10
N GLY A 29 38.06 56.80 22.66
CA GLY A 29 38.44 57.76 23.70
C GLY A 29 38.31 57.20 25.12
N CYS A 30 37.13 56.70 25.50
CA CYS A 30 36.86 56.23 26.87
C CYS A 30 36.62 54.71 27.00
N GLY A 31 36.68 53.95 25.90
CA GLY A 31 36.50 52.49 25.90
C GLY A 31 35.06 52.00 26.10
N SER A 32 34.10 52.89 26.38
CA SER A 32 32.72 52.51 26.65
C SER A 32 31.97 52.06 25.38
N PRO A 33 30.99 51.13 25.51
CA PRO A 33 30.30 50.54 24.36
C PRO A 33 29.24 51.49 23.77
N VAL A 34 29.54 52.07 22.62
CA VAL A 34 28.66 52.99 21.86
C VAL A 34 27.89 52.24 20.78
N LYS A 35 26.58 52.44 20.69
CA LYS A 35 25.71 51.79 19.69
C LYS A 35 25.73 52.59 18.37
N VAL A 36 26.10 51.94 17.27
CA VAL A 36 26.11 52.57 15.94
C VAL A 36 24.67 52.58 15.38
N PRO A 37 24.15 53.73 14.88
CA PRO A 37 22.81 53.79 14.31
C PRO A 37 22.72 52.92 13.05
N SER A 38 21.76 51.99 13.00
CA SER A 38 21.35 51.33 11.76
C SER A 38 20.36 52.25 11.04
N GLY A 39 20.60 52.56 9.77
CA GLY A 39 19.79 53.48 8.96
C GLY A 39 18.34 53.04 8.68
N GLU A 40 17.83 51.98 9.30
CA GLU A 40 16.41 51.65 9.24
C GLU A 40 15.66 52.36 10.36
N LYS A 41 14.86 53.36 9.97
CA LYS A 41 13.99 54.15 10.86
C LYS A 41 12.97 53.24 11.55
N ARG A 42 13.32 52.76 12.74
CA ARG A 42 12.34 52.32 13.76
C ARG A 42 12.31 53.36 14.86
N LYS A 43 11.32 54.25 14.82
CA LYS A 43 11.00 55.13 15.95
C LYS A 43 10.37 54.27 17.05
N LYS A 44 11.05 54.12 18.19
CA LYS A 44 10.40 53.88 19.48
C LYS A 44 10.63 55.13 20.32
N ARG A 45 9.54 55.76 20.74
CA ARG A 45 9.55 56.88 21.69
C ARG A 45 9.61 56.35 23.13
N ALA A 46 10.15 57.19 23.99
CA ALA A 46 10.64 56.89 25.33
C ALA A 46 9.51 56.78 26.38
N ALA A 47 9.74 55.92 27.36
CA ALA A 47 9.04 55.96 28.64
C ALA A 47 9.45 57.21 29.42
N THR A 48 8.48 57.99 29.88
CA THR A 48 8.70 59.06 30.86
C THR A 48 8.02 58.65 32.15
N ALA A 49 8.79 58.54 33.23
CA ALA A 49 8.28 58.32 34.58
C ALA A 49 7.65 59.61 35.11
N SER A 50 6.44 59.53 35.67
CA SER A 50 5.82 60.61 36.45
C SER A 50 5.82 60.27 37.94
N LYS A 51 6.23 61.26 38.75
CA LYS A 51 6.14 61.28 40.21
C LYS A 51 4.68 61.27 40.66
N SER A 52 4.45 60.64 41.82
CA SER A 52 3.20 60.63 42.59
C SER A 52 2.82 62.01 43.14
N ALA A 53 1.55 62.41 43.00
CA ALA A 53 0.88 63.33 43.91
C ALA A 53 -0.64 63.11 43.88
N ASP A 54 -1.18 62.97 45.09
CA ASP A 54 -2.52 63.14 45.66
C ASP A 54 -3.83 62.99 44.86
N THR A 55 -4.80 62.46 45.59
CA THR A 55 -6.12 61.97 45.19
C THR A 55 -7.19 63.05 45.00
N ASP A 56 -8.16 62.71 44.14
CA ASP A 56 -9.51 63.29 43.93
C ASP A 56 -9.77 64.30 42.79
N ASP A 57 -8.77 64.76 42.04
CA ASP A 57 -8.99 65.56 40.80
C ASP A 57 -8.28 65.00 39.54
N PHE A 58 -7.72 63.80 39.66
CA PHE A 58 -6.92 63.14 38.62
C PHE A 58 -7.77 62.71 37.40
N LEU A 59 -9.03 62.33 37.60
CA LEU A 59 -9.88 61.82 36.51
C LEU A 59 -10.44 62.93 35.60
N ALA A 60 -10.55 64.17 36.09
CA ALA A 60 -11.10 65.31 35.32
C ALA A 60 -10.06 65.98 34.39
N SER A 61 -8.76 65.74 34.62
CA SER A 61 -7.66 66.28 33.81
C SER A 61 -7.08 65.28 32.80
N PHE A 62 -7.63 64.05 32.74
CA PHE A 62 -7.28 63.07 31.72
C PHE A 62 -7.97 63.42 30.40
N ASP A 63 -7.27 64.19 29.57
CA ASP A 63 -7.64 64.47 28.19
C ASP A 63 -7.42 63.19 27.35
N ILE A 64 -8.46 62.36 27.28
CA ILE A 64 -8.47 61.03 26.64
C ILE A 64 -7.97 61.13 25.18
N ASP A 65 -8.26 62.25 24.51
CA ASP A 65 -7.86 62.52 23.12
C ASP A 65 -6.34 62.69 22.91
N LYS A 66 -5.57 62.98 23.97
CA LYS A 66 -4.11 63.13 23.92
C LYS A 66 -3.34 61.86 24.27
N ILE A 67 -4.00 60.86 24.84
CA ILE A 67 -3.40 59.58 25.26
C ILE A 67 -3.78 58.46 24.28
N GLU A 68 -4.89 58.59 23.56
CA GLU A 68 -5.26 57.63 22.51
C GLU A 68 -4.26 57.71 21.34
N ASP A 69 -3.45 56.67 21.20
CA ASP A 69 -2.43 56.54 20.17
C ASP A 69 -3.11 56.25 18.82
N LYS A 70 -3.40 57.31 18.05
CA LYS A 70 -4.15 57.25 16.78
C LYS A 70 -3.45 56.41 15.69
N GLU A 71 -2.19 56.06 15.88
CA GLU A 71 -1.39 55.25 14.94
C GLU A 71 -1.43 53.73 15.25
N ALA A 72 -2.00 53.31 16.39
CA ALA A 72 -2.06 51.90 16.79
C ALA A 72 -3.43 51.27 16.48
N ARG A 73 -3.52 50.44 15.44
CA ARG A 73 -4.73 49.64 15.19
C ARG A 73 -4.73 48.41 16.08
N ILE A 74 -5.69 48.32 16.98
CA ILE A 74 -5.86 47.15 17.84
C ILE A 74 -6.71 46.11 17.11
N CYS A 75 -6.28 44.85 17.13
CA CYS A 75 -7.07 43.78 16.56
C CYS A 75 -8.40 43.60 17.31
N PRO A 76 -9.57 43.67 16.62
CA PRO A 76 -10.89 43.66 17.26
C PRO A 76 -11.26 42.34 17.93
N ARG A 77 -10.48 41.27 17.71
CA ARG A 77 -10.74 39.95 18.30
C ARG A 77 -9.82 39.57 19.45
N CYS A 78 -8.54 39.94 19.37
CA CYS A 78 -7.53 39.46 20.31
C CYS A 78 -6.78 40.57 21.06
N GLY A 79 -7.07 41.85 20.75
CA GLY A 79 -6.44 42.98 21.41
C GLY A 79 -4.96 43.14 21.09
N HIS A 80 -4.44 42.45 20.07
CA HIS A 80 -3.04 42.58 19.67
C HIS A 80 -2.85 43.81 18.77
N ASP A 81 -1.81 44.59 19.06
CA ASP A 81 -1.40 45.73 18.25
C ASP A 81 -1.04 45.24 16.84
N ALA A 82 -1.64 45.87 15.84
CA ALA A 82 -1.36 45.64 14.44
C ALA A 82 -0.94 46.96 13.81
N ASP A 83 0.06 46.88 12.93
CA ASP A 83 0.52 48.04 12.17
C ASP A 83 -0.57 48.45 11.15
N GLU A 84 -0.62 49.72 10.74
CA GLU A 84 -1.66 50.20 9.81
C GLU A 84 -1.64 49.51 8.44
N GLU A 85 -0.47 48.99 8.05
CA GLU A 85 -0.25 48.25 6.80
C GLU A 85 -0.70 46.79 6.88
N ASP A 86 -0.92 46.24 8.08
CA ASP A 86 -1.34 44.85 8.25
C ASP A 86 -2.82 44.68 7.90
N ILE A 87 -3.09 43.85 6.89
CA ILE A 87 -4.46 43.48 6.50
C ILE A 87 -5.00 42.35 7.40
N GLU A 88 -4.11 41.51 7.94
CA GLU A 88 -4.43 40.40 8.83
C GLU A 88 -3.63 40.50 10.13
N CYS A 89 -4.30 40.28 11.26
CA CYS A 89 -3.64 40.26 12.57
C CYS A 89 -2.61 39.14 12.64
N SER A 90 -1.36 39.47 12.95
CA SER A 90 -0.24 38.53 13.12
C SER A 90 -0.50 37.45 14.19
N ASN A 91 -1.23 37.78 15.25
CA ASN A 91 -1.51 36.87 16.37
C ASN A 91 -2.75 35.98 16.11
N CYS A 92 -3.89 36.56 15.75
CA CYS A 92 -5.14 35.81 15.60
C CYS A 92 -5.60 35.55 14.16
N GLY A 93 -4.94 36.15 13.16
CA GLY A 93 -5.22 35.96 11.73
C GLY A 93 -6.61 36.43 11.28
N VAL A 94 -7.23 37.30 12.07
CA VAL A 94 -8.45 38.02 11.69
C VAL A 94 -8.08 39.17 10.79
N ASN A 95 -8.85 39.36 9.72
CA ASN A 95 -8.69 40.49 8.85
C ASN A 95 -9.16 41.77 9.59
N LEU A 96 -8.28 42.76 9.67
CA LEU A 96 -8.42 43.91 10.55
C LEU A 96 -9.51 44.88 10.10
N THR A 97 -9.89 44.87 8.82
CA THR A 97 -10.98 45.70 8.28
C THR A 97 -12.35 45.03 8.40
N THR A 98 -12.42 43.71 8.27
CA THR A 98 -13.72 42.99 8.26
C THR A 98 -14.07 42.33 9.60
N GLY A 99 -13.12 42.24 10.54
CA GLY A 99 -13.30 41.55 11.83
C GLY A 99 -13.54 40.03 11.70
N ARG A 100 -13.53 39.49 10.48
CA ARG A 100 -13.73 38.07 10.20
C ARG A 100 -12.40 37.39 9.89
N LEU A 101 -12.31 36.10 10.18
CA LEU A 101 -11.19 35.28 9.73
C LEU A 101 -11.20 35.25 8.19
N SER A 102 -10.07 35.54 7.56
CA SER A 102 -9.93 35.33 6.13
C SER A 102 -10.18 33.87 5.79
N GLU A 103 -10.70 33.60 4.59
CA GLU A 103 -11.08 32.24 4.20
C GLU A 103 -9.88 31.29 4.22
N LYS A 104 -8.69 31.79 3.86
CA LYS A 104 -7.41 31.09 3.96
C LYS A 104 -7.06 30.74 5.41
N THR A 105 -7.17 31.68 6.35
CA THR A 105 -6.87 31.44 7.77
C THR A 105 -7.91 30.55 8.44
N ARG A 106 -9.20 30.67 8.06
CA ARG A 106 -10.27 29.78 8.49
C ARG A 106 -10.01 28.34 8.04
N LYS A 107 -9.57 28.15 6.79
CA LYS A 107 -9.19 26.85 6.23
C LYS A 107 -7.95 26.27 6.93
N LYS A 108 -6.94 27.10 7.22
CA LYS A 108 -5.71 26.72 7.95
C LYS A 108 -6.02 26.26 9.38
N ARG A 109 -6.85 26.99 10.12
CA ARG A 109 -7.29 26.61 11.48
C ARG A 109 -8.15 25.35 11.49
N ARG A 110 -9.06 25.18 10.52
CA ARG A 110 -9.86 23.95 10.38
C ARG A 110 -9.01 22.73 10.08
N ARG A 111 -7.96 22.86 9.27
CA ARG A 111 -7.12 21.74 8.82
C ARG A 111 -6.14 21.19 9.87
N LYS A 112 -5.83 21.90 10.95
CA LYS A 112 -4.88 21.46 12.00
C LYS A 112 -3.58 20.82 11.43
N GLY A 113 -3.05 21.37 10.33
CA GLY A 113 -1.89 20.84 9.60
C GLY A 113 -1.34 21.86 8.58
N PRO A 114 -0.10 21.68 8.09
CA PRO A 114 0.49 22.53 7.05
C PRO A 114 -0.25 22.39 5.71
N ALA A 115 -0.07 23.36 4.80
CA ALA A 115 -0.80 23.37 3.53
C ALA A 115 -0.36 22.21 2.61
N ILE A 116 -1.31 21.62 1.87
CA ILE A 116 -1.04 20.52 0.92
C ILE A 116 -0.15 21.01 -0.23
N GLU A 117 -0.24 22.27 -0.64
CA GLU A 117 0.60 22.82 -1.73
C GLU A 117 2.09 22.84 -1.35
N GLU A 118 2.40 23.03 -0.06
CA GLU A 118 3.78 22.98 0.43
C GLU A 118 4.39 21.57 0.37
N PHE A 119 3.57 20.53 0.31
CA PHE A 119 4.06 19.15 0.18
C PHE A 119 4.87 18.99 -1.10
N TYR A 120 4.30 19.33 -2.26
CA TYR A 120 4.95 19.07 -3.57
C TYR A 120 6.32 19.75 -3.73
N SER A 121 6.45 21.00 -3.25
CA SER A 121 7.71 21.75 -3.34
C SER A 121 8.73 21.31 -2.28
N LYS A 122 8.28 21.03 -1.05
CA LYS A 122 9.19 20.64 0.05
C LYS A 122 9.62 19.18 0.00
N SER A 123 8.82 18.29 -0.61
CA SER A 123 9.09 16.85 -0.65
C SER A 123 10.49 16.53 -1.15
N TRP A 124 10.99 17.24 -2.16
CA TRP A 124 12.30 16.97 -2.74
C TRP A 124 13.45 17.38 -1.82
N GLY A 125 13.48 18.66 -1.43
CA GLY A 125 14.56 19.22 -0.62
C GLY A 125 14.62 18.62 0.78
N ASP A 126 13.47 18.42 1.42
CA ASP A 126 13.40 17.86 2.78
C ASP A 126 13.76 16.37 2.80
N ALA A 127 13.31 15.58 1.83
CA ALA A 127 13.69 14.17 1.73
C ALA A 127 15.20 13.99 1.43
N TYR A 128 15.77 14.86 0.59
CA TYR A 128 17.21 14.86 0.32
C TYR A 128 18.02 15.24 1.56
N THR A 129 17.59 16.29 2.28
CA THR A 129 18.23 16.72 3.53
C THR A 129 18.15 15.62 4.59
N PHE A 130 17.01 14.96 4.70
CA PHE A 130 16.81 13.83 5.62
C PHE A 130 17.74 12.65 5.29
N LEU A 131 17.86 12.28 4.00
CA LEU A 131 18.80 11.24 3.57
C LEU A 131 20.25 11.63 3.88
N GLY A 132 20.62 12.90 3.64
CA GLY A 132 21.94 13.44 3.96
C GLY A 132 22.29 13.39 5.45
N ASN A 133 21.30 13.64 6.32
CA ASN A 133 21.45 13.53 7.78
C ASN A 133 21.49 12.08 8.27
N HIS A 134 20.94 11.13 7.51
CA HIS A 134 20.81 9.72 7.88
C HIS A 134 21.56 8.76 6.94
N LYS A 135 22.73 9.15 6.43
CA LYS A 135 23.57 8.30 5.55
C LYS A 135 23.87 6.92 6.15
N GLY A 136 24.11 6.85 7.47
CA GLY A 136 24.34 5.57 8.15
C GLY A 136 23.15 4.60 8.08
N LEU A 137 21.91 5.12 8.02
CA LEU A 137 20.73 4.29 7.81
C LEU A 137 20.66 3.75 6.38
N ALA A 138 21.12 4.54 5.39
CA ALA A 138 21.21 4.11 3.99
C ALA A 138 22.26 3.01 3.81
N THR A 139 23.45 3.19 4.38
CA THR A 139 24.51 2.17 4.34
C THR A 139 24.06 0.87 5.01
N LYS A 140 23.39 0.96 6.15
CA LYS A 140 22.81 -0.20 6.83
C LYS A 140 21.75 -0.89 5.97
N THR A 141 20.83 -0.12 5.38
CA THR A 141 19.78 -0.65 4.49
C THR A 141 20.37 -1.38 3.29
N PHE A 142 21.42 -0.82 2.69
CA PHE A 142 22.17 -1.46 1.62
C PHE A 142 22.76 -2.80 2.09
N LEU A 143 23.52 -2.79 3.19
CA LEU A 143 24.18 -3.98 3.71
C LEU A 143 23.17 -5.08 4.05
N TYR A 144 22.07 -4.74 4.72
CA TYR A 144 21.04 -5.71 5.10
C TYR A 144 20.31 -6.27 3.88
N SER A 145 19.94 -5.43 2.92
CA SER A 145 19.28 -5.89 1.70
C SER A 145 20.20 -6.76 0.86
N PHE A 146 21.49 -6.40 0.76
CA PHE A 146 22.49 -7.16 0.04
C PHE A 146 22.76 -8.52 0.71
N ILE A 147 22.95 -8.58 2.03
CA ILE A 147 23.14 -9.83 2.76
C ILE A 147 21.89 -10.72 2.65
N ALA A 148 20.70 -10.17 2.90
CA ALA A 148 19.46 -10.95 2.83
C ALA A 148 19.19 -11.50 1.42
N SER A 149 19.41 -10.70 0.38
CA SER A 149 19.27 -11.16 -1.01
C SER A 149 20.34 -12.16 -1.42
N THR A 150 21.59 -11.99 -0.98
CA THR A 150 22.66 -12.97 -1.22
C THR A 150 22.34 -14.31 -0.56
N LEU A 151 21.90 -14.29 0.71
CA LEU A 151 21.44 -15.49 1.40
C LEU A 151 20.27 -16.16 0.68
N PHE A 152 19.32 -15.36 0.16
CA PHE A 152 18.24 -15.88 -0.67
C PHE A 152 18.75 -16.60 -1.92
N PHE A 153 19.62 -15.98 -2.72
CA PHE A 153 20.14 -16.60 -3.95
C PHE A 153 20.98 -17.85 -3.66
N CYS A 154 21.83 -17.82 -2.64
CA CYS A 154 22.59 -19.00 -2.21
C CYS A 154 21.66 -20.13 -1.76
N ALA A 155 20.61 -19.82 -1.00
CA ALA A 155 19.65 -20.81 -0.54
C ALA A 155 18.83 -21.40 -1.70
N ILE A 156 18.46 -20.60 -2.70
CA ILE A 156 17.78 -21.09 -3.92
C ILE A 156 18.72 -21.99 -4.74
N PHE A 157 19.99 -21.61 -4.89
CA PHE A 157 20.99 -22.46 -5.53
C PHE A 157 21.11 -23.81 -4.81
N MET A 158 21.26 -23.80 -3.49
CA MET A 158 21.33 -25.02 -2.69
C MET A 158 20.04 -25.85 -2.75
N MET A 159 18.87 -25.20 -2.80
CA MET A 159 17.59 -25.87 -2.99
C MET A 159 17.50 -26.60 -4.34
N PHE A 160 18.07 -26.04 -5.41
CA PHE A 160 18.13 -26.72 -6.72
C PHE A 160 19.26 -27.74 -6.82
N TRP A 161 20.32 -27.58 -6.01
CA TRP A 161 21.45 -28.51 -5.96
C TRP A 161 21.14 -29.79 -5.16
N CYS A 162 20.44 -29.65 -4.03
CA CYS A 162 20.10 -30.78 -3.17
C CYS A 162 18.98 -31.64 -3.78
N HIS A 163 19.29 -32.90 -4.06
CA HIS A 163 18.31 -33.85 -4.58
C HIS A 163 17.40 -34.44 -3.49
N ARG A 164 17.90 -34.62 -2.26
CA ARG A 164 17.11 -35.16 -1.14
C ARG A 164 16.11 -34.14 -0.59
N THR A 165 14.92 -34.61 -0.24
CA THR A 165 13.82 -33.76 0.22
C THR A 165 14.10 -33.01 1.53
N PRO A 166 14.74 -33.57 2.58
CA PRO A 166 14.93 -32.81 3.83
C PRO A 166 15.90 -31.62 3.69
N PRO A 167 17.11 -31.77 3.10
CA PRO A 167 17.98 -30.62 2.83
C PRO A 167 17.34 -29.60 1.88
N ARG A 168 16.62 -30.07 0.85
CA ARG A 168 15.92 -29.19 -0.09
C ARG A 168 14.86 -28.34 0.60
N ALA A 169 14.07 -28.92 1.50
CA ALA A 169 13.08 -28.21 2.30
C ALA A 169 13.74 -27.20 3.26
N PHE A 170 14.84 -27.59 3.91
CA PHE A 170 15.63 -26.69 4.78
C PHE A 170 16.10 -25.44 4.03
N TRP A 171 16.75 -25.61 2.87
CA TRP A 171 17.21 -24.48 2.05
C TRP A 171 16.05 -23.66 1.49
N GLY A 172 14.94 -24.30 1.12
CA GLY A 172 13.72 -23.60 0.72
C GLY A 172 13.15 -22.71 1.84
N PHE A 173 13.17 -23.17 3.09
CA PHE A 173 12.77 -22.37 4.25
C PHE A 173 13.71 -21.17 4.48
N ILE A 174 15.03 -21.37 4.40
CA ILE A 174 16.01 -20.28 4.51
C ILE A 174 15.83 -19.26 3.39
N ALA A 175 15.59 -19.70 2.16
CA ALA A 175 15.29 -18.83 1.03
C ALA A 175 14.02 -18.01 1.31
N PHE A 176 12.95 -18.66 1.77
CA PHE A 176 11.70 -17.99 2.13
C PHE A 176 11.92 -16.91 3.19
N VAL A 177 12.55 -17.22 4.33
CA VAL A 177 12.78 -16.23 5.38
C VAL A 177 13.66 -15.08 4.88
N SER A 178 14.70 -15.38 4.09
CA SER A 178 15.62 -14.37 3.54
C SER A 178 14.94 -13.39 2.59
N ILE A 179 14.07 -13.87 1.69
CA ILE A 179 13.33 -13.00 0.78
C ILE A 179 12.25 -12.19 1.51
N MET A 180 11.67 -12.71 2.60
CA MET A 180 10.71 -11.98 3.44
C MET A 180 11.33 -10.80 4.19
N ALA A 181 12.62 -10.86 4.50
CA ALA A 181 13.30 -9.79 5.23
C ALA A 181 13.30 -8.46 4.46
N VAL A 182 13.38 -8.49 3.12
CA VAL A 182 13.40 -7.29 2.27
C VAL A 182 12.10 -6.49 2.32
N PRO A 183 10.90 -7.05 1.98
CA PRO A 183 9.64 -6.33 2.10
C PRO A 183 9.31 -5.96 3.56
N GLY A 184 9.74 -6.79 4.51
CA GLY A 184 9.63 -6.49 5.93
C GLY A 184 10.40 -5.24 6.35
N TRP A 185 11.62 -5.08 5.82
CA TRP A 185 12.42 -3.88 6.05
C TRP A 185 11.79 -2.64 5.40
N ILE A 186 11.20 -2.77 4.20
CA ILE A 186 10.42 -1.68 3.56
C ILE A 186 9.30 -1.24 4.50
N TRP A 187 8.49 -2.19 4.96
CA TRP A 187 7.37 -1.91 5.86
C TRP A 187 7.84 -1.24 7.15
N PHE A 188 8.91 -1.75 7.76
CA PHE A 188 9.48 -1.19 8.98
C PHE A 188 9.95 0.26 8.78
N ILE A 189 10.76 0.54 7.77
CA ILE A 189 11.28 1.89 7.52
C ILE A 189 10.15 2.87 7.20
N GLN A 190 9.18 2.46 6.39
CA GLN A 190 8.03 3.29 6.06
C GLN A 190 7.20 3.62 7.31
N THR A 191 6.86 2.62 8.13
CA THR A 191 6.07 2.85 9.35
C THR A 191 6.81 3.70 10.38
N GLU A 192 8.09 3.46 10.61
CA GLU A 192 8.85 4.25 11.57
C GLU A 192 9.04 5.69 11.10
N VAL A 193 9.49 5.92 9.87
CA VAL A 193 9.70 7.29 9.35
C VAL A 193 8.40 8.09 9.32
N VAL A 194 7.28 7.47 8.93
CA VAL A 194 5.96 8.11 8.97
C VAL A 194 5.54 8.42 10.41
N ARG A 195 5.74 7.49 11.35
CA ARG A 195 5.47 7.70 12.78
C ARG A 195 6.28 8.87 13.34
N PHE A 196 7.57 8.96 13.02
CA PHE A 196 8.44 10.06 13.44
C PHE A 196 7.99 11.40 12.85
N ALA A 197 7.59 11.43 11.58
CA ALA A 197 7.05 12.62 10.94
C ALA A 197 5.75 13.09 11.61
N LEU A 198 4.82 12.17 11.90
CA LEU A 198 3.57 12.45 12.60
C LEU A 198 3.78 12.94 14.04
N GLN A 199 4.82 12.45 14.72
CA GLN A 199 5.20 12.86 16.07
C GLN A 199 6.04 14.16 16.10
N LYS A 200 6.41 14.73 14.95
CA LYS A 200 7.26 15.93 14.83
C LYS A 200 8.56 15.84 15.65
N LYS A 201 9.20 14.66 15.65
CA LYS A 201 10.49 14.44 16.33
C LYS A 201 11.63 14.67 15.35
N ASP A 202 12.65 15.40 15.80
CA ASP A 202 13.80 15.81 14.96
C ASP A 202 14.88 14.72 14.79
N LYS A 203 14.89 13.69 15.65
CA LYS A 203 15.89 12.62 15.61
C LYS A 203 15.23 11.24 15.63
N LEU A 204 15.58 10.41 14.66
CA LEU A 204 15.28 8.97 14.67
C LEU A 204 15.98 8.31 15.86
N LYS A 205 15.25 7.49 16.62
CA LYS A 205 15.86 6.57 17.58
C LYS A 205 16.81 5.63 16.81
N ARG A 206 17.89 5.13 17.44
CA ARG A 206 18.77 4.14 16.78
C ARG A 206 17.93 2.95 16.33
N ILE A 207 17.80 2.80 15.02
CA ILE A 207 17.15 1.66 14.40
C ILE A 207 18.19 0.55 14.31
N ASN A 208 17.91 -0.56 15.01
CA ASN A 208 18.64 -1.80 14.86
C ASN A 208 17.85 -2.71 13.92
N PHE A 209 18.55 -3.37 13.01
CA PHE A 209 17.95 -4.38 12.17
C PHE A 209 17.83 -5.68 12.96
N ASP A 210 16.63 -6.22 12.94
CA ASP A 210 16.31 -7.53 13.48
C ASP A 210 15.74 -8.36 12.32
N PHE A 211 16.48 -9.38 11.92
CA PHE A 211 16.17 -10.21 10.76
C PHE A 211 14.83 -10.93 10.91
N PHE A 212 14.51 -11.45 12.12
CA PHE A 212 13.27 -12.19 12.36
C PHE A 212 12.08 -11.25 12.45
N LEU A 213 12.24 -10.10 13.13
CA LEU A 213 11.20 -9.07 13.16
C LEU A 213 10.89 -8.56 11.75
N CYS A 214 11.92 -8.31 10.93
CA CYS A 214 11.72 -7.90 9.54
C CYS A 214 11.00 -9.00 8.76
N SER A 215 11.42 -10.26 8.86
CA SER A 215 10.75 -11.37 8.17
C SER A 215 9.27 -11.50 8.57
N ALA A 216 8.94 -11.32 9.85
CA ALA A 216 7.55 -11.31 10.32
C ALA A 216 6.73 -10.12 9.80
N LEU A 217 7.34 -8.93 9.70
CA LEU A 217 6.72 -7.78 9.04
C LEU A 217 6.59 -7.98 7.52
N GLY A 218 7.47 -8.78 6.91
CA GLY A 218 7.40 -9.18 5.51
C GLY A 218 6.12 -9.98 5.20
N MET A 219 5.73 -10.87 6.12
CA MET A 219 4.43 -11.56 6.01
C MET A 219 3.25 -10.58 6.04
N LYS A 220 3.31 -9.53 6.87
CA LYS A 220 2.27 -8.47 6.86
C LYS A 220 2.24 -7.73 5.54
N PHE A 221 3.40 -7.40 4.98
CA PHE A 221 3.52 -6.71 3.69
C PHE A 221 2.88 -7.55 2.56
N ILE A 222 3.19 -8.85 2.50
CA ILE A 222 2.62 -9.74 1.46
C ILE A 222 1.14 -9.96 1.67
N PHE A 223 0.69 -10.19 2.91
CA PHE A 223 -0.73 -10.33 3.19
C PHE A 223 -1.50 -9.06 2.78
N TRP A 224 -0.91 -7.88 3.01
CA TRP A 224 -1.47 -6.61 2.56
C TRP A 224 -1.51 -6.51 1.03
N ILE A 225 -0.42 -6.87 0.32
CA ILE A 225 -0.40 -6.90 -1.15
C ILE A 225 -1.48 -7.84 -1.67
N VAL A 226 -1.57 -9.06 -1.15
CA VAL A 226 -2.58 -10.05 -1.59
C VAL A 226 -3.97 -9.48 -1.36
N LEU A 227 -4.27 -8.99 -0.16
CA LEU A 227 -5.57 -8.42 0.19
C LEU A 227 -5.99 -7.27 -0.75
N PHE A 228 -5.07 -6.36 -1.08
CA PHE A 228 -5.37 -5.19 -1.90
C PHE A 228 -5.27 -5.43 -3.41
N SER A 229 -4.48 -6.42 -3.84
CA SER A 229 -4.34 -6.77 -5.26
C SER A 229 -5.40 -7.76 -5.70
N LEU A 230 -5.89 -8.64 -4.82
CA LEU A 230 -6.84 -9.70 -5.15
C LEU A 230 -8.06 -9.24 -5.97
N PRO A 231 -8.76 -8.13 -5.63
CA PRO A 231 -9.90 -7.69 -6.43
C PRO A 231 -9.53 -7.33 -7.87
N ALA A 232 -8.38 -6.67 -8.06
CA ALA A 232 -7.89 -6.30 -9.39
C ALA A 232 -7.30 -7.51 -10.13
N GLN A 233 -6.57 -8.37 -9.43
CA GLN A 233 -5.98 -9.60 -9.97
C GLN A 233 -7.03 -10.64 -10.35
N ALA A 234 -8.19 -10.67 -9.70
CA ALA A 234 -9.30 -11.53 -10.11
C ALA A 234 -9.75 -11.23 -11.55
N VAL A 235 -9.61 -9.97 -12.00
CA VAL A 235 -9.92 -9.56 -13.38
C VAL A 235 -8.66 -9.64 -14.24
N PHE A 236 -7.67 -8.80 -13.95
CA PHE A 236 -6.48 -8.66 -14.78
C PHE A 236 -5.55 -9.86 -14.74
N GLY A 237 -5.46 -10.54 -13.60
CA GLY A 237 -4.68 -11.77 -13.46
C GLY A 237 -5.31 -12.94 -14.21
N THR A 238 -6.63 -13.04 -14.23
CA THR A 238 -7.36 -14.06 -15.02
C THR A 238 -7.18 -13.83 -16.52
N ILE A 239 -7.38 -12.60 -16.99
CA ILE A 239 -7.15 -12.24 -18.40
C ILE A 239 -5.66 -12.44 -18.75
N GLY A 240 -4.76 -12.02 -17.86
CA GLY A 240 -3.32 -12.18 -18.07
C GLY A 240 -2.89 -13.64 -18.16
N TYR A 241 -3.43 -14.49 -17.30
CA TYR A 241 -3.22 -15.93 -17.37
C TYR A 241 -3.73 -16.52 -18.69
N TYR A 242 -4.92 -16.13 -19.15
CA TYR A 242 -5.46 -16.54 -20.44
C TYR A 242 -4.52 -16.21 -21.61
N TYR A 243 -3.93 -15.02 -21.64
CA TYR A 243 -2.96 -14.67 -22.68
C TYR A 243 -1.65 -15.46 -22.57
N ILE A 244 -1.16 -15.74 -21.35
CA ILE A 244 0.04 -16.59 -21.15
C ILE A 244 -0.23 -18.01 -21.68
N THR A 245 -1.38 -18.60 -21.36
CA THR A 245 -1.72 -19.96 -21.80
C THR A 245 -1.96 -20.07 -23.30
N ASN A 246 -2.36 -18.97 -23.95
CA ASN A 246 -2.54 -18.90 -25.40
C ASN A 246 -1.30 -18.37 -26.16
N GLY A 247 -0.12 -18.49 -25.56
CA GLY A 247 1.16 -18.22 -26.22
C GLY A 247 1.61 -16.75 -26.23
N SER A 248 0.84 -15.82 -25.65
CA SER A 248 1.21 -14.41 -25.53
C SER A 248 1.65 -14.04 -24.12
N ILE A 249 2.84 -14.54 -23.75
CA ILE A 249 3.48 -14.30 -22.45
C ILE A 249 3.63 -12.79 -22.15
N PRO A 250 4.09 -11.92 -23.08
CA PRO A 250 4.31 -10.51 -22.78
C PRO A 250 3.02 -9.76 -22.42
N ILE A 251 1.94 -10.02 -23.17
CA ILE A 251 0.63 -9.40 -22.93
C ILE A 251 0.07 -9.86 -21.59
N GLY A 252 0.16 -11.17 -21.32
CA GLY A 252 -0.35 -11.70 -20.07
C GLY A 252 0.42 -11.22 -18.83
N ALA A 253 1.75 -11.11 -18.92
CA ALA A 253 2.58 -10.53 -17.87
C ALA A 253 2.26 -9.04 -17.64
N ALA A 254 2.04 -8.28 -18.71
CA ALA A 254 1.65 -6.88 -18.61
C ALA A 254 0.29 -6.70 -17.92
N LEU A 255 -0.69 -7.55 -18.22
CA LEU A 255 -2.01 -7.53 -17.57
C LEU A 255 -1.90 -7.86 -16.08
N ILE A 256 -1.14 -8.88 -15.71
CA ILE A 256 -0.87 -9.19 -14.29
C ILE A 256 -0.22 -7.98 -13.60
N ALA A 257 0.74 -7.30 -14.24
CA ALA A 257 1.37 -6.10 -13.69
C ALA A 257 0.36 -4.95 -13.49
N VAL A 258 -0.57 -4.76 -14.43
CA VAL A 258 -1.67 -3.78 -14.31
C VAL A 258 -2.54 -4.07 -13.08
N GLY A 259 -2.77 -5.33 -12.76
CA GLY A 259 -3.52 -5.74 -11.57
C GLY A 259 -2.89 -5.29 -10.24
N PHE A 260 -1.58 -4.98 -10.20
CA PHE A 260 -0.90 -4.45 -9.01
C PHE A 260 -0.93 -2.92 -8.90
N ILE A 261 -1.34 -2.20 -9.94
CA ILE A 261 -1.38 -0.73 -9.94
C ILE A 261 -2.23 -0.19 -8.78
N PRO A 262 -3.47 -0.68 -8.52
CA PRO A 262 -4.27 -0.19 -7.40
C PRO A 262 -3.58 -0.38 -6.05
N THR A 263 -2.93 -1.52 -5.83
CA THR A 263 -2.17 -1.80 -4.61
C THR A 263 -1.03 -0.81 -4.43
N PHE A 264 -0.28 -0.51 -5.50
CA PHE A 264 0.81 0.44 -5.48
C PHE A 264 0.32 1.88 -5.19
N LEU A 265 -0.78 2.31 -5.81
CA LEU A 265 -1.38 3.63 -5.59
C LEU A 265 -1.90 3.85 -4.17
N MET A 266 -2.38 2.78 -3.52
CA MET A 266 -2.94 2.83 -2.17
C MET A 266 -1.86 2.78 -1.09
N PHE A 267 -0.66 2.27 -1.40
CA PHE A 267 0.44 2.08 -0.46
C PHE A 267 0.81 3.34 0.34
N PRO A 268 1.07 4.53 -0.26
CA PRO A 268 1.42 5.72 0.52
C PRO A 268 0.30 6.19 1.47
N LEU A 269 -0.95 5.88 1.16
CA LEU A 269 -2.08 6.22 2.02
C LEU A 269 -2.27 5.19 3.14
N ALA A 270 -1.93 3.93 2.90
CA ALA A 270 -2.03 2.86 3.88
C ALA A 270 -1.03 3.02 5.03
N MET A 271 0.22 3.40 4.72
CA MET A 271 1.29 3.44 5.72
C MET A 271 0.98 4.34 6.92
N PRO A 272 0.44 5.57 6.77
CA PRO A 272 -0.02 6.39 7.89
C PRO A 272 -0.99 5.65 8.84
N HIS A 273 -1.96 4.89 8.31
CA HIS A 273 -2.86 4.09 9.13
C HIS A 273 -2.15 2.97 9.87
N MET A 274 -1.12 2.37 9.27
CA MET A 274 -0.31 1.32 9.91
C MET A 274 0.58 1.85 11.05
N THR A 275 0.77 3.17 11.15
CA THR A 275 1.61 3.77 12.20
C THR A 275 0.89 4.13 13.49
N VAL A 276 -0.44 4.29 13.42
CA VAL A 276 -1.30 4.73 14.54
C VAL A 276 -1.85 3.53 15.32
N ALA A 277 -2.48 3.80 16.47
CA ALA A 277 -2.96 2.76 17.38
C ALA A 277 -3.99 1.81 16.73
N ASP A 278 -4.90 2.37 15.93
CA ASP A 278 -5.84 1.57 15.13
C ASP A 278 -5.41 1.53 13.66
N SER A 279 -4.87 0.38 13.25
CA SER A 279 -4.46 0.12 11.86
C SER A 279 -5.60 -0.36 10.96
N THR A 280 -6.79 -0.64 11.50
CA THR A 280 -7.92 -1.25 10.79
C THR A 280 -8.29 -0.51 9.49
N PRO A 281 -8.34 0.84 9.44
CA PRO A 281 -8.65 1.52 8.19
C PRO A 281 -7.65 1.26 7.05
N GLY A 282 -6.38 1.00 7.38
CA GLY A 282 -5.35 0.66 6.40
C GLY A 282 -5.46 -0.77 5.84
N TRP A 283 -6.23 -1.64 6.48
CA TRP A 283 -6.52 -3.01 6.02
C TRP A 283 -7.80 -3.10 5.19
N LEU A 284 -8.65 -2.06 5.21
CA LEU A 284 -9.96 -2.09 4.56
C LEU A 284 -9.95 -1.35 3.22
N VAL A 285 -9.96 -2.12 2.12
CA VAL A 285 -9.90 -1.62 0.74
C VAL A 285 -10.94 -0.52 0.47
N HIS A 286 -12.19 -0.69 0.94
CA HIS A 286 -13.24 0.30 0.73
C HIS A 286 -13.04 1.61 1.51
N LYS A 287 -12.43 1.57 2.71
CA LYS A 287 -12.12 2.78 3.49
C LYS A 287 -10.97 3.52 2.84
N LEU A 288 -9.90 2.79 2.52
CA LEU A 288 -8.71 3.38 1.90
C LEU A 288 -9.01 3.90 0.49
N GLY A 289 -9.87 3.22 -0.27
CA GLY A 289 -10.35 3.68 -1.57
C GLY A 289 -11.07 5.03 -1.50
N ARG A 290 -11.90 5.27 -0.46
CA ARG A 290 -12.52 6.58 -0.24
C ARG A 290 -11.49 7.67 0.06
N VAL A 291 -10.48 7.35 0.88
CA VAL A 291 -9.36 8.26 1.18
C VAL A 291 -8.53 8.54 -0.07
N PHE A 292 -8.35 7.55 -0.95
CA PHE A 292 -7.67 7.75 -2.22
C PHE A 292 -8.43 8.68 -3.16
N LEU A 293 -9.76 8.57 -3.25
CA LEU A 293 -10.54 9.49 -4.09
C LEU A 293 -10.41 10.96 -3.63
N THR A 294 -10.18 11.22 -2.34
CA THR A 294 -9.92 12.58 -1.84
C THR A 294 -8.45 13.01 -1.95
N LEU A 295 -7.51 12.07 -1.81
CA LEU A 295 -6.06 12.31 -1.77
C LEU A 295 -5.30 11.70 -2.96
N ALA A 296 -5.97 11.56 -4.11
CA ALA A 296 -5.38 10.96 -5.31
C ALA A 296 -4.13 11.72 -5.78
N LYS A 297 -4.17 13.06 -5.76
CA LYS A 297 -3.03 13.89 -6.22
C LYS A 297 -1.77 13.69 -5.35
N PRO A 298 -1.81 13.79 -4.00
CA PRO A 298 -0.66 13.46 -3.16
C PRO A 298 -0.16 12.01 -3.35
N ALA A 299 -1.08 11.03 -3.46
CA ALA A 299 -0.72 9.63 -3.63
C ALA A 299 -0.01 9.37 -4.97
N LEU A 300 -0.53 9.92 -6.07
CA LEU A 300 0.07 9.85 -7.40
C LEU A 300 1.44 10.55 -7.44
N PHE A 301 1.58 11.68 -6.77
CA PHE A 301 2.87 12.36 -6.66
C PHE A 301 3.90 11.50 -5.91
N TRP A 302 3.52 10.85 -4.80
CA TRP A 302 4.42 9.91 -4.12
C TRP A 302 4.82 8.75 -5.05
N CYS A 303 3.87 8.19 -5.80
CA CYS A 303 4.13 7.11 -6.76
C CYS A 303 5.09 7.56 -7.87
N PHE A 304 4.93 8.78 -8.39
CA PHE A 304 5.83 9.39 -9.36
C PHE A 304 7.24 9.54 -8.80
N VAL A 305 7.37 10.08 -7.58
CA VAL A 305 8.65 10.23 -6.90
C VAL A 305 9.32 8.86 -6.68
N PHE A 306 8.55 7.86 -6.26
CA PHE A 306 9.03 6.48 -6.11
C PHE A 306 9.57 5.94 -7.43
N PHE A 307 8.82 6.08 -8.52
CA PHE A 307 9.23 5.58 -9.82
C PHE A 307 10.53 6.25 -10.29
N VAL A 308 10.57 7.58 -10.31
CA VAL A 308 11.74 8.36 -10.73
C VAL A 308 12.99 8.01 -9.92
N THR A 309 12.85 7.92 -8.60
CA THR A 309 14.00 7.61 -7.73
C THR A 309 14.45 6.17 -7.87
N THR A 310 13.54 5.23 -8.18
CA THR A 310 13.86 3.79 -8.28
C THR A 310 14.31 3.36 -9.68
N LEU A 311 14.22 4.25 -10.70
CA LEU A 311 14.65 3.97 -12.08
C LEU A 311 16.06 3.36 -12.20
N PRO A 312 17.11 3.84 -11.48
CA PRO A 312 18.44 3.23 -11.58
C PRO A 312 18.48 1.77 -11.10
N ALA A 313 17.73 1.46 -10.03
CA ALA A 313 17.62 0.10 -9.53
C ALA A 313 16.85 -0.80 -10.51
N ILE A 314 15.73 -0.30 -11.08
CA ILE A 314 14.97 -1.00 -12.12
C ILE A 314 15.83 -1.24 -13.36
N GLY A 315 16.63 -0.26 -13.77
CA GLY A 315 17.56 -0.38 -14.89
C GLY A 315 18.58 -1.50 -14.69
N CYS A 316 19.13 -1.64 -13.47
CA CYS A 316 20.03 -2.75 -13.14
C CYS A 316 19.31 -4.10 -13.25
N LEU A 317 18.08 -4.21 -12.72
CA LEU A 317 17.30 -5.45 -12.81
C LEU A 317 16.92 -5.81 -14.25
N ALA A 318 16.52 -4.82 -15.04
CA ALA A 318 16.21 -5.01 -16.46
C ALA A 318 17.46 -5.44 -17.25
N ALA A 319 18.63 -4.87 -16.95
CA ALA A 319 19.89 -5.26 -17.57
C ALA A 319 20.27 -6.71 -17.25
N ILE A 320 20.04 -7.19 -16.02
CA ILE A 320 20.24 -8.60 -15.67
C ILE A 320 19.37 -9.50 -16.56
N GLY A 321 18.07 -9.18 -16.68
CA GLY A 321 17.15 -9.96 -17.50
C GLY A 321 17.51 -9.94 -18.99
N ALA A 322 17.91 -8.79 -19.52
CA ALA A 322 18.21 -8.63 -20.94
C ALA A 322 19.55 -9.25 -21.35
N ILE A 323 20.59 -9.17 -20.50
CA ILE A 323 21.94 -9.60 -20.87
C ILE A 323 22.22 -11.03 -20.42
N SER A 324 21.74 -11.44 -19.25
CA SER A 324 22.09 -12.71 -18.62
C SER A 324 20.90 -13.65 -18.44
N GLY A 325 19.70 -13.27 -18.88
CA GLY A 325 18.47 -14.04 -18.66
C GLY A 325 18.53 -15.47 -19.23
N SER A 326 18.91 -15.62 -20.50
CA SER A 326 19.03 -16.93 -21.18
C SER A 326 20.08 -17.82 -20.54
N ASP A 327 21.23 -17.23 -20.21
CA ASP A 327 22.38 -17.95 -19.70
C ASP A 327 22.12 -18.42 -18.26
N LEU A 328 21.45 -17.58 -17.45
CA LEU A 328 21.00 -17.94 -16.11
C LEU A 328 19.97 -19.07 -16.14
N ASP A 329 18.99 -19.01 -17.06
CA ASP A 329 17.98 -20.06 -17.19
C ASP A 329 18.62 -21.41 -17.58
N THR A 330 19.56 -21.37 -18.53
CA THR A 330 20.34 -22.55 -18.93
C THR A 330 21.17 -23.09 -17.76
N PHE A 331 21.85 -22.20 -17.03
CA PHE A 331 22.65 -22.58 -15.85
C PHE A 331 21.81 -23.27 -14.78
N PHE A 332 20.68 -22.67 -14.37
CA PHE A 332 19.81 -23.26 -13.35
C PHE A 332 19.08 -24.52 -13.83
N SER A 333 18.77 -24.62 -15.13
CA SER A 333 18.25 -25.86 -15.73
C SER A 333 19.28 -26.99 -15.66
N ASN A 334 20.55 -26.71 -15.93
CA ASN A 334 21.63 -27.68 -15.80
C ASN A 334 21.86 -28.12 -14.33
N VAL A 335 21.73 -27.19 -13.37
CA VAL A 335 21.78 -27.53 -11.94
C VAL A 335 20.66 -28.51 -11.56
N ARG A 336 19.41 -28.24 -11.99
CA ARG A 336 18.28 -29.14 -11.74
C ARG A 336 18.46 -30.49 -12.43
N TYR A 337 18.97 -30.49 -13.66
CA TYR A 337 19.30 -31.71 -14.40
C TYR A 337 20.31 -32.57 -13.63
N ASN A 338 21.41 -31.97 -13.16
CA ASN A 338 22.41 -32.68 -12.36
C ASN A 338 21.84 -33.21 -11.04
N SER A 339 20.98 -32.44 -10.38
CA SER A 339 20.27 -32.90 -9.19
C SER A 339 19.35 -34.09 -9.47
N ALA A 340 18.69 -34.13 -10.64
CA ALA A 340 17.81 -35.24 -11.03
C ALA A 340 18.62 -36.50 -11.36
N VAL A 341 19.74 -36.36 -12.07
CA VAL A 341 20.69 -37.45 -12.33
C VAL A 341 21.20 -38.06 -11.02
N ALA A 342 21.57 -37.22 -10.05
CA ALA A 342 22.00 -37.69 -8.73
C ALA A 342 20.88 -38.41 -7.98
N ALA A 343 19.64 -37.91 -8.03
CA ALA A 343 18.50 -38.55 -7.36
C ALA A 343 18.24 -39.97 -7.88
N ASP A 344 18.21 -40.14 -9.20
CA ASP A 344 17.93 -41.42 -9.84
C ASP A 344 19.06 -42.42 -9.64
N ASN A 345 20.33 -41.97 -9.66
CA ASN A 345 21.49 -42.82 -9.38
C ASN A 345 21.52 -43.26 -7.90
N ASP A 346 21.31 -42.34 -6.95
CA ASP A 346 21.22 -42.67 -5.51
C ASP A 346 20.07 -43.67 -5.24
N ALA A 347 18.93 -43.53 -5.92
CA ALA A 347 17.79 -44.43 -5.76
C ALA A 347 18.10 -45.85 -6.27
N LYS A 348 18.82 -45.96 -7.39
CA LYS A 348 19.30 -47.24 -7.91
C LYS A 348 20.32 -47.88 -6.98
N GLU A 349 21.31 -47.12 -6.53
CA GLU A 349 22.33 -47.62 -5.58
C GLU A 349 21.66 -48.13 -4.29
N TRP A 350 20.69 -47.40 -3.75
CA TRP A 350 19.92 -47.84 -2.59
C TRP A 350 19.10 -49.12 -2.86
N ALA A 351 18.49 -49.25 -4.04
CA ALA A 351 17.73 -50.44 -4.41
C ALA A 351 18.65 -51.68 -4.56
N ASP A 352 19.83 -51.48 -5.15
CA ASP A 352 20.86 -52.51 -5.31
C ASP A 352 21.39 -52.97 -3.93
N GLU A 353 21.66 -52.02 -3.02
CA GLU A 353 22.09 -52.31 -1.65
C GLU A 353 21.03 -53.08 -0.84
N ASN A 354 19.75 -52.75 -1.02
CA ASN A 354 18.63 -53.36 -0.30
C ASN A 354 18.00 -54.57 -1.03
N LYS A 355 18.56 -54.97 -2.18
CA LYS A 355 18.13 -56.13 -2.99
C LYS A 355 16.65 -56.09 -3.35
N ILE A 356 16.16 -54.94 -3.78
CA ILE A 356 14.75 -54.77 -4.17
C ILE A 356 14.58 -55.26 -5.62
N GLU A 357 13.92 -56.39 -5.81
CA GLU A 357 13.79 -57.05 -7.12
C GLU A 357 12.87 -56.29 -8.10
N ASP A 358 11.87 -55.56 -7.59
CA ASP A 358 10.87 -54.83 -8.39
C ASP A 358 11.21 -53.34 -8.61
N PHE A 359 12.48 -52.94 -8.49
CA PHE A 359 12.87 -51.54 -8.67
C PHE A 359 12.83 -51.13 -10.15
N VAL A 360 12.04 -50.09 -10.46
CA VAL A 360 11.99 -49.48 -11.79
C VAL A 360 13.00 -48.34 -11.86
N GLU A 361 13.98 -48.45 -12.75
CA GLU A 361 15.00 -47.42 -12.94
C GLU A 361 14.38 -46.08 -13.39
N GLY A 362 14.86 -44.99 -12.78
CA GLY A 362 14.47 -43.64 -13.18
C GLY A 362 14.99 -43.26 -14.58
N PRO A 363 14.34 -42.31 -15.26
CA PRO A 363 14.69 -41.91 -16.63
C PRO A 363 16.07 -41.24 -16.76
N MET A 364 16.73 -40.92 -15.65
CA MET A 364 18.04 -40.25 -15.62
C MET A 364 19.18 -41.16 -15.18
N VAL A 365 18.91 -42.42 -14.81
CA VAL A 365 19.92 -43.41 -14.44
C VAL A 365 20.97 -43.56 -15.56
N GLY A 366 22.25 -43.51 -15.18
CA GLY A 366 23.37 -43.69 -16.12
C GLY A 366 23.69 -42.49 -17.02
N LYS A 367 22.91 -41.41 -16.96
CA LYS A 367 23.27 -40.16 -17.65
C LYS A 367 24.41 -39.45 -16.92
N LYS A 368 25.30 -38.80 -17.67
CA LYS A 368 26.41 -38.03 -17.08
C LYS A 368 25.95 -36.62 -16.67
N PRO A 369 26.43 -36.10 -15.53
CA PRO A 369 26.17 -34.72 -15.14
C PRO A 369 26.85 -33.76 -16.11
N VAL A 370 26.19 -32.64 -16.37
CA VAL A 370 26.71 -31.55 -17.21
C VAL A 370 27.67 -30.69 -16.40
N GLU A 371 28.79 -30.30 -17.00
CA GLU A 371 29.73 -29.36 -16.38
C GLU A 371 29.10 -27.96 -16.28
N LEU A 372 29.10 -27.40 -15.08
CA LEU A 372 28.51 -26.08 -14.82
C LEU A 372 29.52 -24.99 -15.10
N GLN A 373 29.07 -23.90 -15.73
CA GLN A 373 29.91 -22.74 -16.02
C GLN A 373 29.59 -21.58 -15.06
N PRO A 374 30.35 -21.38 -13.96
CA PRO A 374 29.98 -20.42 -12.92
C PRO A 374 30.18 -18.95 -13.34
N LYS A 375 30.95 -18.71 -14.40
CA LYS A 375 31.26 -17.35 -14.91
C LYS A 375 30.01 -16.56 -15.27
N VAL A 376 28.93 -17.25 -15.66
CA VAL A 376 27.61 -16.66 -15.97
C VAL A 376 27.04 -15.85 -14.79
N LEU A 377 27.41 -16.19 -13.55
CA LEU A 377 26.88 -15.54 -12.34
C LEU A 377 27.56 -14.19 -12.02
N ILE A 378 28.72 -13.88 -12.61
CA ILE A 378 29.54 -12.71 -12.23
C ILE A 378 28.80 -11.41 -12.57
N LEU A 379 28.36 -11.25 -13.82
CA LEU A 379 27.70 -10.02 -14.27
C LEU A 379 26.38 -9.77 -13.53
N PRO A 380 25.48 -10.75 -13.35
CA PRO A 380 24.28 -10.60 -12.53
C PRO A 380 24.57 -10.18 -11.09
N SER A 381 25.61 -10.74 -10.47
CA SER A 381 26.00 -10.41 -9.08
C SER A 381 26.46 -8.96 -8.95
N ILE A 382 27.24 -8.46 -9.91
CA ILE A 382 27.70 -7.06 -9.94
C ILE A 382 26.50 -6.12 -10.13
N LEU A 383 25.63 -6.40 -11.10
CA LEU A 383 24.44 -5.60 -11.34
C LEU A 383 23.47 -5.63 -10.15
N TRP A 384 23.35 -6.76 -9.45
CA TRP A 384 22.54 -6.88 -8.24
C TRP A 384 23.08 -6.05 -7.08
N LEU A 385 24.41 -6.02 -6.91
CA LEU A 385 25.08 -5.14 -5.93
C LEU A 385 24.71 -3.67 -6.20
N PHE A 386 24.78 -3.22 -7.45
CA PHE A 386 24.37 -1.87 -7.84
C PHE A 386 22.87 -1.63 -7.66
N ALA A 387 22.02 -2.60 -7.97
CA ALA A 387 20.58 -2.51 -7.70
C ALA A 387 20.31 -2.27 -6.21
N CYS A 388 20.98 -3.04 -5.32
CA CYS A 388 20.89 -2.86 -3.88
C CYS A 388 21.44 -1.49 -3.42
N LEU A 389 22.53 -1.03 -4.04
CA LEU A 389 23.15 0.27 -3.74
C LEU A 389 22.23 1.44 -4.10
N PHE A 390 21.54 1.38 -5.23
CA PHE A 390 20.57 2.38 -5.64
C PHE A 390 19.25 2.29 -4.85
N TYR A 391 18.81 1.08 -4.50
CA TYR A 391 17.58 0.85 -3.75
C TYR A 391 17.61 1.41 -2.31
N ALA A 392 18.75 1.33 -1.63
CA ALA A 392 18.86 1.75 -0.24
C ALA A 392 18.57 3.25 0.02
N PRO A 393 19.20 4.21 -0.69
CA PRO A 393 18.88 5.62 -0.52
C PRO A 393 17.45 5.95 -0.99
N THR A 394 16.95 5.28 -2.02
CA THR A 394 15.60 5.54 -2.57
C THR A 394 14.53 5.10 -1.59
N LEU A 395 14.71 3.98 -0.88
CA LEU A 395 13.79 3.55 0.17
C LEU A 395 13.63 4.61 1.27
N ILE A 396 14.74 5.14 1.78
CA ILE A 396 14.73 6.14 2.86
C ILE A 396 14.15 7.46 2.38
N TYR A 397 14.52 7.87 1.17
CA TYR A 397 13.99 9.07 0.54
C TYR A 397 12.47 8.99 0.41
N ASN A 398 11.94 7.90 -0.18
CA ASN A 398 10.50 7.70 -0.35
C ASN A 398 9.76 7.55 0.97
N ALA A 399 10.38 6.95 1.99
CA ALA A 399 9.81 6.88 3.34
C ALA A 399 9.64 8.28 3.96
N ARG A 400 10.59 9.19 3.73
CA ARG A 400 10.46 10.58 4.17
C ARG A 400 9.39 11.34 3.41
N VAL A 401 9.31 11.17 2.08
CA VAL A 401 8.23 11.76 1.27
C VAL A 401 6.86 11.26 1.76
N ASN A 402 6.75 9.99 2.13
CA ASN A 402 5.53 9.43 2.71
C ASN A 402 5.20 10.05 4.08
N GLY A 403 6.21 10.25 4.93
CA GLY A 403 6.05 10.96 6.21
C GLY A 403 5.56 12.40 6.03
N LEU A 404 6.06 13.12 5.03
CA LEU A 404 5.56 14.45 4.68
C LEU A 404 4.11 14.40 4.17
N LEU A 405 3.77 13.42 3.33
CA LEU A 405 2.39 13.21 2.88
C LEU A 405 1.47 13.03 4.09
N ALA A 406 1.86 12.20 5.06
CA ALA A 406 1.10 11.94 6.27
C ALA A 406 0.88 13.20 7.11
N VAL A 407 1.89 14.07 7.22
CA VAL A 407 1.81 15.33 7.99
C VAL A 407 0.94 16.37 7.30
N HIS A 408 1.10 16.55 5.99
CA HIS A 408 0.37 17.55 5.20
C HIS A 408 -1.08 17.12 4.91
N CYS A 409 -1.36 15.82 4.81
CA CYS A 409 -2.70 15.28 4.55
C CYS A 409 -3.40 14.74 5.80
N LYS A 410 -2.83 14.96 7.01
CA LYS A 410 -3.35 14.46 8.29
C LYS A 410 -4.87 14.63 8.51
N PRO A 411 -5.50 15.79 8.24
CA PRO A 411 -6.94 15.95 8.48
C PRO A 411 -7.80 15.09 7.54
N ASP A 412 -7.32 14.87 6.31
CA ASP A 412 -8.06 14.17 5.26
C ASP A 412 -7.81 12.65 5.30
N LEU A 413 -6.72 12.22 5.96
CA LEU A 413 -6.37 10.81 6.21
C LEU A 413 -7.27 10.12 7.24
N GLN A 414 -8.12 10.85 7.99
CA GLN A 414 -9.03 10.26 9.00
C GLN A 414 -8.35 9.28 9.98
N LEU A 415 -7.14 9.63 10.45
CA LEU A 415 -6.35 8.78 11.34
C LEU A 415 -7.01 8.65 12.73
N ILE A 416 -7.23 7.42 13.17
CA ILE A 416 -7.76 7.10 14.51
C ILE A 416 -6.56 6.98 15.48
N THR A 417 -6.25 8.07 16.16
CA THR A 417 -5.07 8.16 17.04
C THR A 417 -5.28 7.63 18.46
N LYS A 418 -6.53 7.43 18.86
CA LYS A 418 -6.91 6.85 20.16
C LYS A 418 -7.87 5.70 19.90
N LEU A 419 -7.65 4.55 20.51
CA LEU A 419 -8.64 3.49 20.57
C LEU A 419 -9.80 4.03 21.42
N GLU A 420 -11.04 3.97 20.91
CA GLU A 420 -12.19 4.21 21.76
C GLU A 420 -12.13 3.18 22.90
N GLU A 421 -12.03 3.66 24.14
CA GLU A 421 -12.18 2.78 25.29
C GLU A 421 -13.55 2.15 25.17
N VAL A 422 -13.58 0.83 24.96
CA VAL A 422 -14.83 0.07 24.98
C VAL A 422 -15.31 0.14 26.42
N LYS A 423 -16.10 1.18 26.73
CA LYS A 423 -16.80 1.29 28.01
C LYS A 423 -17.61 0.01 28.11
N TYR A 424 -17.29 -0.81 29.10
CA TYR A 424 -18.01 -2.05 29.34
C TYR A 424 -19.49 -1.72 29.52
N VAL A 425 -20.29 -1.98 28.48
CA VAL A 425 -21.75 -1.92 28.56
C VAL A 425 -22.17 -3.26 29.14
N SER A 426 -22.82 -3.22 30.29
CA SER A 426 -23.32 -4.45 30.92
C SER A 426 -24.25 -5.19 29.95
N LYS A 427 -24.22 -6.53 30.00
CA LYS A 427 -25.10 -7.39 29.17
C LYS A 427 -26.58 -6.95 29.23
N ALA A 428 -27.03 -6.54 30.42
CA ALA A 428 -28.38 -6.08 30.70
C ALA A 428 -28.77 -4.76 30.00
N GLU A 429 -27.80 -3.94 29.62
CA GLU A 429 -28.01 -2.63 28.99
C GLU A 429 -27.90 -2.72 27.46
N ARG A 430 -27.12 -3.69 26.97
CA ARG A 430 -27.05 -4.08 25.56
C ARG A 430 -28.35 -4.72 25.06
N GLU A 431 -29.03 -5.49 25.92
CA GLU A 431 -30.36 -6.06 25.62
C GLU A 431 -31.48 -5.00 25.50
N LYS A 432 -31.27 -3.80 26.05
CA LYS A 432 -32.29 -2.74 26.09
C LYS A 432 -32.24 -1.76 24.91
N THR A 433 -31.16 -1.73 24.12
CA THR A 433 -30.86 -0.61 23.21
C THR A 433 -30.74 -0.95 21.71
N GLY A 434 -31.11 -2.16 21.28
CA GLY A 434 -31.12 -2.51 19.86
C GLY A 434 -32.53 -2.60 19.27
N PRO A 435 -32.89 -1.86 18.20
CA PRO A 435 -34.11 -2.18 17.46
C PRO A 435 -33.95 -3.58 16.82
N PRO A 436 -34.99 -4.44 16.85
CA PRO A 436 -34.93 -5.76 16.26
C PRO A 436 -34.81 -5.64 14.74
N THR A 437 -33.63 -5.92 14.18
CA THR A 437 -33.49 -6.09 12.73
C THR A 437 -34.30 -7.32 12.29
N PRO A 438 -35.23 -7.20 11.31
CA PRO A 438 -36.09 -8.30 10.92
C PRO A 438 -35.28 -9.49 10.35
N ARG A 439 -35.42 -10.68 10.95
CA ARG A 439 -34.74 -11.94 10.54
C ARG A 439 -34.84 -12.19 9.03
N TRP A 440 -36.01 -11.92 8.48
CA TRP A 440 -36.31 -12.08 7.06
C TRP A 440 -35.49 -11.15 6.17
N GLN A 441 -35.24 -9.90 6.56
CA GLN A 441 -34.44 -8.96 5.74
C GLN A 441 -32.98 -9.40 5.64
N LEU A 442 -32.35 -9.79 6.74
CA LEU A 442 -30.96 -10.27 6.74
C LEU A 442 -30.82 -11.61 6.00
N SER A 443 -31.80 -12.52 6.16
CA SER A 443 -31.83 -13.78 5.43
C SER A 443 -32.02 -13.54 3.92
N LEU A 444 -32.95 -12.68 3.52
CA LEU A 444 -33.15 -12.28 2.12
C LEU A 444 -31.92 -11.61 1.53
N VAL A 445 -31.22 -10.77 2.28
CA VAL A 445 -29.97 -10.14 1.82
C VAL A 445 -28.88 -11.18 1.62
N GLY A 446 -28.72 -12.10 2.57
CA GLY A 446 -27.77 -13.23 2.45
C GLY A 446 -28.09 -14.13 1.24
N ILE A 447 -29.37 -14.45 1.03
CA ILE A 447 -29.85 -15.21 -0.13
C ILE A 447 -29.60 -14.44 -1.42
N GLY A 448 -30.04 -13.20 -1.51
CA GLY A 448 -29.91 -12.37 -2.71
C GLY A 448 -28.47 -12.20 -3.14
N ILE A 449 -27.57 -11.85 -2.20
CA ILE A 449 -26.14 -11.73 -2.49
C ILE A 449 -25.55 -13.10 -2.85
N GLY A 450 -25.89 -14.15 -2.10
CA GLY A 450 -25.40 -15.51 -2.36
C GLY A 450 -25.78 -16.03 -3.75
N VAL A 451 -27.01 -15.77 -4.19
CA VAL A 451 -27.50 -16.13 -5.53
C VAL A 451 -26.78 -15.32 -6.60
N VAL A 452 -26.64 -14.00 -6.44
CA VAL A 452 -25.93 -13.15 -7.42
C VAL A 452 -24.47 -13.60 -7.55
N VAL A 453 -23.78 -13.84 -6.43
CA VAL A 453 -22.40 -14.34 -6.43
C VAL A 453 -22.33 -15.73 -7.05
N GLY A 454 -23.23 -16.64 -6.69
CA GLY A 454 -23.25 -18.01 -7.23
C GLY A 454 -23.53 -18.07 -8.73
N ILE A 455 -24.46 -17.26 -9.24
CA ILE A 455 -24.75 -17.13 -10.68
C ILE A 455 -23.54 -16.53 -11.40
N ALA A 456 -22.94 -15.46 -10.86
CA ALA A 456 -21.75 -14.87 -11.44
C ALA A 456 -20.60 -15.91 -11.52
N MET A 457 -20.40 -16.69 -10.45
CA MET A 457 -19.43 -17.78 -10.45
C MET A 457 -19.78 -18.86 -11.48
N PHE A 458 -21.04 -19.25 -11.61
CA PHE A 458 -21.49 -20.26 -12.59
C PHE A 458 -21.03 -19.94 -14.02
N PHE A 459 -21.15 -18.67 -14.44
CA PHE A 459 -20.71 -18.22 -15.76
C PHE A 459 -19.19 -17.99 -15.86
N LEU A 460 -18.53 -17.67 -14.75
CA LEU A 460 -17.08 -17.42 -14.72
C LEU A 460 -16.25 -18.70 -14.61
N ILE A 461 -16.82 -19.83 -14.18
CA ILE A 461 -16.12 -21.12 -14.03
C ILE A 461 -15.28 -21.52 -15.26
N PRO A 462 -15.78 -21.50 -16.51
CA PRO A 462 -14.98 -21.89 -17.67
C PRO A 462 -13.83 -20.92 -17.97
N LEU A 463 -13.86 -19.70 -17.40
CA LEU A 463 -12.85 -18.67 -17.57
C LEU A 463 -11.80 -18.66 -16.44
N MET A 464 -12.05 -19.36 -15.33
CA MET A 464 -11.21 -19.31 -14.14
C MET A 464 -10.18 -20.45 -14.10
N PRO A 465 -8.91 -20.18 -13.70
CA PRO A 465 -7.94 -21.23 -13.46
C PRO A 465 -8.40 -22.16 -12.34
N LEU A 466 -8.20 -23.47 -12.53
CA LEU A 466 -8.62 -24.50 -11.57
C LEU A 466 -8.03 -24.27 -10.15
N LEU A 467 -6.81 -23.71 -10.08
CA LEU A 467 -6.16 -23.35 -8.81
C LEU A 467 -6.87 -22.18 -8.10
N LEU A 468 -7.27 -21.15 -8.84
CA LEU A 468 -8.01 -20.01 -8.29
C LEU A 468 -9.39 -20.44 -7.79
N LEU A 469 -10.07 -21.30 -8.56
CA LEU A 469 -11.34 -21.87 -8.16
C LEU A 469 -11.23 -22.70 -6.87
N ARG A 470 -10.18 -23.51 -6.73
CA ARG A 470 -9.88 -24.25 -5.50
C ARG A 470 -9.63 -23.31 -4.32
N VAL A 471 -8.86 -22.23 -4.51
CA VAL A 471 -8.60 -21.22 -3.46
C VAL A 471 -9.90 -20.55 -3.03
N LEU A 472 -10.78 -20.17 -3.97
CA LEU A 472 -12.08 -19.57 -3.64
C LEU A 472 -12.95 -20.53 -2.84
N LEU A 473 -13.05 -21.80 -3.23
CA LEU A 473 -13.79 -22.81 -2.48
C LEU A 473 -13.21 -23.03 -1.07
N ILE A 474 -11.89 -23.01 -0.92
CA ILE A 474 -11.23 -23.08 0.39
C ILE A 474 -11.61 -21.88 1.26
N ILE A 475 -11.58 -20.66 0.71
CA ILE A 475 -11.96 -19.44 1.44
C ILE A 475 -13.42 -19.53 1.91
N MET A 476 -14.32 -19.97 1.04
CA MET A 476 -15.74 -20.14 1.38
C MET A 476 -15.93 -21.22 2.44
N GLY A 477 -15.20 -22.33 2.35
CA GLY A 477 -15.21 -23.39 3.36
C GLY A 477 -14.71 -22.91 4.72
N VAL A 478 -13.59 -22.19 4.77
CA VAL A 478 -13.04 -21.60 6.00
C VAL A 478 -14.03 -20.60 6.62
N ALA A 479 -14.69 -19.78 5.80
CA ALA A 479 -15.71 -18.85 6.26
C ALA A 479 -16.93 -19.57 6.87
N GLN A 480 -17.40 -20.65 6.24
CA GLN A 480 -18.48 -21.48 6.76
C GLN A 480 -18.10 -22.16 8.09
N ILE A 481 -16.88 -22.69 8.18
CA ILE A 481 -16.34 -23.28 9.42
C ILE A 481 -16.26 -22.23 10.52
N GLY A 482 -15.81 -21.01 10.21
CA GLY A 482 -15.79 -19.88 11.15
C GLY A 482 -17.19 -19.52 11.67
N CYS A 483 -18.17 -19.45 10.77
CA CYS A 483 -19.58 -19.23 11.16
C CYS A 483 -20.11 -20.35 12.05
N LEU A 484 -19.83 -21.61 11.72
CA LEU A 484 -20.22 -22.77 12.52
C LEU A 484 -19.64 -22.67 13.92
N PHE A 485 -18.33 -22.48 14.08
CA PHE A 485 -17.69 -22.39 15.40
C PHE A 485 -18.20 -21.22 16.24
N ASN A 486 -18.51 -20.08 15.61
CA ASN A 486 -19.09 -18.94 16.32
C ASN A 486 -20.49 -19.28 16.88
N VAL A 487 -21.31 -20.01 16.11
CA VAL A 487 -22.62 -20.48 16.58
C VAL A 487 -22.49 -21.58 17.63
N LEU A 488 -21.55 -22.53 17.48
CA LEU A 488 -21.27 -23.55 18.48
C LEU A 488 -20.81 -22.95 19.82
N ALA A 489 -20.01 -21.88 19.79
CA ALA A 489 -19.60 -21.15 20.98
C ALA A 489 -20.82 -20.55 21.71
N GLN A 490 -21.80 -20.04 20.97
CA GLN A 490 -23.05 -19.54 21.54
C GLN A 490 -23.94 -20.65 22.10
N ILE A 491 -24.06 -21.78 21.40
CA ILE A 491 -24.80 -22.96 21.89
C ILE A 491 -24.16 -23.44 23.20
N LYS A 492 -22.83 -23.56 23.24
CA LYS A 492 -22.09 -23.93 24.45
C LYS A 492 -22.38 -22.99 25.62
N GLN A 493 -22.43 -21.68 25.37
CA GLN A 493 -22.68 -20.67 26.41
C GLN A 493 -24.12 -20.68 26.93
N LYS A 494 -25.11 -21.00 26.08
CA LYS A 494 -26.54 -20.91 26.45
C LYS A 494 -27.16 -22.23 26.89
N GLU A 495 -26.77 -23.32 26.24
CA GLU A 495 -27.39 -24.64 26.40
C GLU A 495 -26.41 -25.69 26.94
N GLY A 496 -25.11 -25.39 26.93
CA GLY A 496 -24.07 -26.24 27.48
C GLY A 496 -23.32 -27.06 26.43
N LEU A 497 -22.30 -27.79 26.89
CA LEU A 497 -21.35 -28.47 26.00
C LEU A 497 -21.99 -29.58 25.15
N GLY A 498 -22.97 -30.32 25.69
CA GLY A 498 -23.63 -31.43 24.99
C GLY A 498 -24.35 -31.00 23.71
N PHE A 499 -25.08 -29.88 23.75
CA PHE A 499 -25.76 -29.34 22.57
C PHE A 499 -24.79 -28.72 21.56
N ALA A 500 -23.64 -28.22 22.02
CA ALA A 500 -22.58 -27.77 21.11
C ALA A 500 -21.94 -28.96 20.37
N ILE A 501 -21.75 -30.09 21.04
CA ILE A 501 -21.29 -31.33 20.39
C ILE A 501 -22.34 -31.81 19.38
N LEU A 502 -23.63 -31.80 19.75
CA LEU A 502 -24.71 -32.13 18.82
C LEU A 502 -24.71 -31.22 17.59
N GLY A 503 -24.55 -29.91 17.77
CA GLY A 503 -24.48 -28.96 16.66
C GLY A 503 -23.25 -29.13 15.77
N PHE A 504 -22.15 -29.67 16.30
CA PHE A 504 -20.96 -29.99 15.50
C PHE A 504 -21.24 -31.16 14.55
N PHE A 505 -21.85 -32.23 15.05
CA PHE A 505 -22.19 -33.40 14.24
C PHE A 505 -23.44 -33.20 13.37
N VAL A 506 -24.37 -32.34 13.80
CA VAL A 506 -25.61 -32.01 13.10
C VAL A 506 -25.59 -30.53 12.73
N SER A 507 -24.92 -30.20 11.63
CA SER A 507 -24.73 -28.81 11.17
C SER A 507 -26.05 -28.06 10.93
N ILE A 508 -27.11 -28.76 10.52
CA ILE A 508 -28.47 -28.20 10.36
C ILE A 508 -29.02 -27.74 11.70
N TYR A 509 -28.80 -28.49 12.78
CA TYR A 509 -29.22 -28.08 14.13
C TYR A 509 -28.50 -26.80 14.55
N ALA A 510 -27.17 -26.73 14.36
CA ALA A 510 -26.42 -25.51 14.63
C ALA A 510 -26.93 -24.32 13.79
N TYR A 511 -27.24 -24.52 12.51
CA TYR A 511 -27.75 -23.49 11.62
C TYR A 511 -29.12 -22.93 12.07
N VAL A 512 -30.05 -23.81 12.46
CA VAL A 512 -31.37 -23.43 12.99
C VAL A 512 -31.21 -22.65 14.31
N MET A 513 -30.39 -23.15 15.23
CA MET A 513 -30.11 -22.50 16.51
C MET A 513 -29.45 -21.13 16.34
N GLY A 514 -28.54 -20.98 15.38
CA GLY A 514 -27.95 -19.70 15.02
C GLY A 514 -29.00 -18.67 14.59
N TRP A 515 -29.97 -19.05 13.76
CA TRP A 515 -31.08 -18.17 13.40
C TRP A 515 -32.02 -17.86 14.56
N ILE A 516 -32.20 -18.77 15.52
CA ILE A 516 -32.98 -18.52 16.76
C ILE A 516 -32.27 -17.48 17.62
N TYR A 517 -30.95 -17.58 17.77
CA TYR A 517 -30.15 -16.63 18.54
C TYR A 517 -29.99 -15.27 17.86
N ALA A 518 -29.99 -15.22 16.53
CA ALA A 518 -30.02 -13.97 15.76
C ALA A 518 -31.20 -13.05 16.10
N LYS A 519 -32.28 -13.58 16.72
CA LYS A 519 -33.41 -12.77 17.22
C LYS A 519 -33.03 -11.88 18.41
N LYS A 520 -32.04 -12.30 19.21
CA LYS A 520 -31.65 -11.65 20.47
C LYS A 520 -30.28 -10.98 20.39
N ASP A 521 -29.45 -11.39 19.43
CA ASP A 521 -28.06 -10.92 19.30
C ASP A 521 -27.75 -10.46 17.87
N LYS A 522 -27.36 -9.19 17.73
CA LYS A 522 -27.01 -8.54 16.46
C LYS A 522 -25.76 -9.16 15.82
N GLU A 523 -24.80 -9.60 16.62
CA GLU A 523 -23.54 -10.18 16.11
C GLU A 523 -23.79 -11.56 15.47
N ILE A 524 -24.74 -12.30 16.01
CA ILE A 524 -25.18 -13.57 15.43
C ILE A 524 -26.03 -13.37 14.18
N GLY A 525 -26.83 -12.32 14.11
CA GLY A 525 -27.54 -11.95 12.87
C GLY A 525 -26.59 -11.73 11.68
N GLY A 526 -25.49 -11.01 11.88
CA GLY A 526 -24.46 -10.84 10.85
C GLY A 526 -23.75 -12.14 10.49
N THR A 527 -23.44 -12.97 11.49
CA THR A 527 -22.82 -14.30 11.29
C THR A 527 -23.72 -15.22 10.47
N MET A 528 -25.03 -15.22 10.73
CA MET A 528 -25.99 -16.04 9.99
C MET A 528 -26.20 -15.55 8.56
N MET A 529 -26.26 -14.23 8.33
CA MET A 529 -26.29 -13.67 6.97
C MET A 529 -25.07 -14.14 6.15
N LEU A 530 -23.88 -14.04 6.74
CA LEU A 530 -22.63 -14.45 6.10
C LEU A 530 -22.61 -15.98 5.85
N TRP A 531 -23.09 -16.76 6.81
CA TRP A 531 -23.20 -18.22 6.68
C TRP A 531 -24.15 -18.59 5.53
N THR A 532 -25.32 -17.97 5.44
CA THR A 532 -26.29 -18.19 4.35
C THR A 532 -25.74 -17.80 2.98
N LEU A 533 -25.07 -16.64 2.89
CA LEU A 533 -24.43 -16.18 1.65
C LEU A 533 -23.41 -17.20 1.15
N PHE A 534 -22.45 -17.58 2.01
CA PHE A 534 -21.39 -18.50 1.61
C PHE A 534 -21.91 -19.91 1.35
N PHE A 535 -22.92 -20.36 2.08
CA PHE A 535 -23.59 -21.63 1.81
C PHE A 535 -24.15 -21.65 0.38
N ILE A 536 -25.01 -20.68 0.04
CA ILE A 536 -25.66 -20.60 -1.28
C ILE A 536 -24.63 -20.43 -2.40
N ALA A 537 -23.70 -19.49 -2.24
CA ALA A 537 -22.69 -19.24 -3.25
C ALA A 537 -21.79 -20.48 -3.47
N SER A 538 -21.44 -21.22 -2.41
CA SER A 538 -20.61 -22.43 -2.54
C SER A 538 -21.35 -23.54 -3.27
N THR A 539 -22.63 -23.76 -2.95
CA THR A 539 -23.48 -24.77 -3.58
C THR A 539 -23.66 -24.47 -5.05
N LEU A 540 -23.97 -23.22 -5.43
CA LEU A 540 -24.12 -22.82 -6.83
C LEU A 540 -22.80 -22.95 -7.62
N THR A 541 -21.67 -22.64 -6.98
CA THR A 541 -20.35 -22.80 -7.60
C THR A 541 -20.02 -24.29 -7.83
N GLN A 542 -20.35 -25.16 -6.88
CA GLN A 542 -20.17 -26.61 -7.05
C GLN A 542 -21.11 -27.19 -8.11
N ILE A 543 -22.36 -26.73 -8.17
CA ILE A 543 -23.30 -27.11 -9.24
C ILE A 543 -22.74 -26.68 -10.61
N GLY A 544 -22.22 -25.46 -10.73
CA GLY A 544 -21.59 -24.98 -11.96
C GLY A 544 -20.37 -25.81 -12.37
N LEU A 545 -19.55 -26.23 -11.40
CA LEU A 545 -18.41 -27.09 -11.64
C LEU A 545 -18.82 -28.44 -12.26
N VAL A 546 -19.83 -29.08 -11.66
CA VAL A 546 -20.36 -30.35 -12.16
C VAL A 546 -20.99 -30.15 -13.53
N TYR A 547 -21.78 -29.09 -13.72
CA TYR A 547 -22.42 -28.78 -15.00
C TYR A 547 -21.38 -28.63 -16.13
N HIS A 548 -20.34 -27.81 -15.93
CA HIS A 548 -19.32 -27.58 -16.94
C HIS A 548 -18.49 -28.84 -17.21
N ALA A 549 -18.15 -29.62 -16.17
CA ALA A 549 -17.46 -30.89 -16.34
C ALA A 549 -18.28 -31.91 -17.18
N VAL A 550 -19.59 -32.02 -16.91
CA VAL A 550 -20.50 -32.87 -17.68
C VAL A 550 -20.66 -32.35 -19.11
N SER A 551 -20.77 -31.04 -19.30
CA SER A 551 -20.89 -30.45 -20.64
C SER A 551 -19.66 -30.70 -21.52
N MET A 552 -18.45 -30.66 -20.94
CA MET A 552 -17.22 -30.99 -21.65
C MET A 552 -17.18 -32.48 -22.04
N MET A 553 -17.55 -33.38 -21.11
CA MET A 553 -17.62 -34.81 -21.41
C MET A 553 -18.63 -35.12 -22.54
N ILE A 554 -19.79 -34.48 -22.54
CA ILE A 554 -20.80 -34.65 -23.61
C ILE A 554 -20.27 -34.12 -24.95
N THR A 555 -19.59 -32.98 -24.94
CA THR A 555 -19.01 -32.38 -26.17
C THR A 555 -17.92 -33.28 -26.74
N GLU A 556 -17.03 -33.80 -25.89
CA GLU A 556 -15.98 -34.75 -26.28
C GLU A 556 -16.57 -36.06 -26.82
N PHE A 557 -17.61 -36.58 -26.17
CA PHE A 557 -18.33 -37.75 -26.67
C PHE A 557 -18.95 -37.51 -28.05
N ASN A 558 -19.65 -36.38 -28.25
CA ASN A 558 -20.24 -36.04 -29.54
C ASN A 558 -19.19 -35.85 -30.64
N ASN A 559 -18.05 -35.24 -30.31
CA ASN A 559 -16.94 -35.08 -31.26
C ASN A 559 -16.33 -36.43 -31.65
N ASN A 560 -16.18 -37.36 -30.69
CA ASN A 560 -15.66 -38.70 -30.95
C ASN A 560 -16.65 -39.56 -31.76
N VAL A 561 -17.96 -39.42 -31.53
CA VAL A 561 -19.00 -40.08 -32.34
C VAL A 561 -19.02 -39.55 -33.76
N ASN A 562 -18.92 -38.22 -33.94
CA ASN A 562 -18.87 -37.61 -35.27
C ASN A 562 -17.58 -37.92 -36.03
N ALA A 563 -16.45 -38.13 -35.33
CA ALA A 563 -15.18 -38.56 -35.94
C ALA A 563 -15.17 -40.03 -36.38
N GLN A 564 -16.13 -40.85 -35.93
CA GLN A 564 -16.27 -42.26 -36.29
C GLN A 564 -17.38 -42.54 -37.31
N ALA A 565 -18.08 -41.51 -37.78
CA ALA A 565 -19.04 -41.66 -38.87
C ALA A 565 -18.26 -42.00 -40.16
N PRO A 566 -18.60 -43.09 -40.87
CA PRO A 566 -17.93 -43.45 -42.12
C PRO A 566 -18.15 -42.35 -43.16
N GLU A 567 -17.08 -41.91 -43.83
CA GLU A 567 -17.18 -41.07 -45.02
C GLU A 567 -18.01 -41.81 -46.07
N ASP A 568 -19.16 -41.23 -46.41
CA ASP A 568 -20.03 -41.69 -47.49
C ASP A 568 -19.28 -41.51 -48.83
N PRO A 569 -18.97 -42.57 -49.59
CA PRO A 569 -18.14 -42.47 -50.79
C PRO A 569 -18.87 -41.87 -52.01
N ALA A 570 -19.93 -41.08 -51.80
CA ALA A 570 -20.82 -40.59 -52.85
C ALA A 570 -20.84 -39.06 -53.03
N ALA A 571 -19.79 -38.34 -52.64
CA ALA A 571 -19.66 -36.91 -52.95
C ALA A 571 -18.34 -36.63 -53.68
N GLU A 572 -18.40 -36.57 -55.01
CA GLU A 572 -17.33 -36.04 -55.86
C GLU A 572 -17.01 -34.58 -55.47
N PRO A 573 -15.72 -34.18 -55.45
CA PRO A 573 -15.34 -32.80 -55.24
C PRO A 573 -15.47 -32.01 -56.55
N ALA A 574 -16.38 -31.05 -56.60
CA ALA A 574 -16.39 -30.04 -57.65
C ALA A 574 -15.11 -29.19 -57.53
N ALA A 575 -14.19 -29.40 -58.48
CA ALA A 575 -12.99 -28.61 -58.65
C ALA A 575 -13.33 -27.14 -58.98
N ALA A 576 -12.82 -26.21 -58.19
CA ALA A 576 -12.80 -24.79 -58.53
C ALA A 576 -11.46 -24.50 -59.23
N GLU A 577 -11.49 -24.46 -60.57
CA GLU A 577 -10.39 -23.94 -61.39
C GLU A 577 -10.37 -22.40 -61.33
N ALA A 578 -9.16 -21.87 -61.22
CA ALA A 578 -8.83 -20.47 -61.36
C ALA A 578 -8.97 -20.02 -62.83
N GLY A 579 -9.60 -18.87 -63.06
CA GLY A 579 -9.72 -18.26 -64.38
C GLY A 579 -9.76 -16.73 -64.26
N GLU A 580 -8.83 -16.11 -64.99
CA GLU A 580 -8.45 -14.69 -65.05
C GLU A 580 -9.62 -13.71 -65.34
N GLY A 581 -9.53 -12.47 -64.83
CA GLY A 581 -10.29 -11.32 -65.36
C GLY A 581 -9.76 -10.87 -66.74
N PRO A 582 -10.13 -9.69 -67.31
CA PRO A 582 -10.90 -8.58 -66.74
C PRO A 582 -11.99 -7.97 -67.67
N ALA A 583 -12.76 -6.99 -67.15
CA ALA A 583 -13.10 -5.69 -67.78
C ALA A 583 -14.49 -5.17 -67.36
N ASP A 584 -14.50 -4.09 -66.56
CA ASP A 584 -15.55 -3.05 -66.49
C ASP A 584 -15.54 -2.21 -67.80
N PRO A 585 -16.51 -1.29 -68.10
CA PRO A 585 -17.48 -0.64 -67.20
C PRO A 585 -18.91 -0.39 -67.78
N ALA A 586 -19.79 0.16 -66.92
CA ALA A 586 -20.67 1.33 -67.14
C ALA A 586 -22.16 1.09 -66.78
N VAL A 587 -22.71 1.71 -65.72
CA VAL A 587 -23.24 3.10 -65.56
C VAL A 587 -24.78 3.07 -65.49
N ASP A 588 -25.30 3.97 -64.64
CA ASP A 588 -26.69 4.41 -64.40
C ASP A 588 -27.57 3.60 -63.44
N ALA A 589 -28.42 4.18 -62.59
CA ALA A 589 -28.59 5.50 -61.98
C ALA A 589 -29.78 5.34 -60.99
N ALA A 590 -29.73 5.96 -59.81
CA ALA A 590 -30.89 6.14 -58.92
C ALA A 590 -31.95 7.08 -59.59
N PRO A 591 -33.19 7.34 -59.08
CA PRO A 591 -33.59 7.25 -57.66
C PRO A 591 -35.09 6.96 -57.32
N ALA A 592 -35.35 6.95 -56.00
CA ALA A 592 -36.52 7.46 -55.26
C ALA A 592 -37.89 6.73 -55.28
N GLU A 593 -38.29 6.33 -54.06
CA GLU A 593 -39.62 6.29 -53.42
C GLU A 593 -40.78 7.07 -54.08
N PRO A 594 -42.08 6.66 -53.90
CA PRO A 594 -42.72 6.68 -52.57
C PRO A 594 -43.82 5.63 -52.24
N ALA A 595 -43.96 5.41 -50.93
CA ALA A 595 -45.18 5.27 -50.10
C ALA A 595 -46.47 4.57 -50.64
N VAL A 596 -46.75 3.39 -50.03
CA VAL A 596 -48.00 2.84 -49.41
C VAL A 596 -49.36 2.97 -50.15
N PRO A 597 -50.29 1.98 -50.00
CA PRO A 597 -51.08 1.79 -48.77
C PRO A 597 -50.92 0.43 -48.08
#